data_AF-A0A349HDL7-F1
#
_entry.id   AF-A0A349HDL7-F1
#
_cell.length_a   1.000
_cell.length_b   1.000
_cell.length_c   1.000
_cell.angle_alpha   90.00
_cell.angle_beta   90.00
_cell.angle_gamma   90.00
#
_symmetry.space_group_name_H-M   'P 1'
#
loop_
_entity.id
_entity.type
_entity.pdbx_description
1 polymer ?
#
loop_
_entity_poly.entity_id
_entity_poly.type
_entity_poly.pdbx_seq_one_letter_code
_entity_poly.pdbx_strand_id
1 'polypeptide(L)'
;MSALRRSMAMVLSESGRSIGVLVRCGYAVRPLILHWPAESATAVLVDAAGAVINPQTVTLMRWPVGAESALRRGGYQIAPYPDPAEPWCNCAD
;
A
#
# COMPACT_ATOMS: atom_id res chain seq x y z
N MET A 1 -32.53 -13.25 -22.77
CA MET A 1 -31.15 -13.70 -23.00
C MET A 1 -30.22 -12.51 -22.79
N SER A 2 -29.35 -12.66 -21.79
CA SER A 2 -28.18 -11.90 -21.37
C SER A 2 -28.01 -10.43 -21.79
N ALA A 3 -28.09 -9.56 -20.77
CA ALA A 3 -27.66 -8.18 -20.79
C ALA A 3 -26.15 -8.08 -21.05
N LEU A 4 -25.76 -7.48 -22.17
CA LEU A 4 -24.37 -7.09 -22.41
C LEU A 4 -24.12 -5.74 -21.73
N ARG A 5 -23.99 -5.75 -20.39
CA ARG A 5 -23.42 -4.60 -19.67
C ARG A 5 -21.95 -4.52 -20.04
N ARG A 6 -21.63 -3.71 -21.04
CA ARG A 6 -20.29 -3.13 -21.18
C ARG A 6 -20.04 -2.32 -19.90
N SER A 7 -19.38 -2.93 -18.93
CA SER A 7 -18.74 -2.21 -17.83
C SER A 7 -17.60 -1.41 -18.43
N MET A 8 -17.96 -0.25 -18.99
CA MET A 8 -17.04 0.82 -19.29
C MET A 8 -16.55 1.29 -17.93
N ALA A 9 -15.43 0.72 -17.46
CA ALA A 9 -14.72 1.22 -16.31
C ALA A 9 -14.32 2.65 -16.66
N MET A 10 -15.14 3.59 -16.19
CA MET A 10 -14.85 5.01 -16.23
C MET A 10 -13.53 5.15 -15.50
N VAL A 11 -12.44 5.37 -16.25
CA VAL A 11 -11.19 5.88 -15.67
C VAL A 11 -11.54 7.30 -15.24
N LEU A 12 -12.11 7.40 -14.04
CA LEU A 12 -12.22 8.65 -13.32
C LEU A 12 -10.80 9.10 -13.05
N SER A 13 -10.23 9.86 -13.99
CA SER A 13 -9.27 10.91 -13.67
C SER A 13 -10.01 12.00 -12.89
N GLU A 14 -10.50 11.64 -11.71
CA GLU A 14 -10.64 12.62 -10.65
C GLU A 14 -9.23 12.85 -10.10
N SER A 15 -8.95 14.07 -9.70
CA SER A 15 -7.72 14.51 -9.06
C SER A 15 -7.49 13.81 -7.71
N GLY A 16 -7.36 12.48 -7.73
CA GLY A 16 -7.14 11.63 -6.58
C GLY A 16 -5.69 11.78 -6.18
N ARG A 17 -5.46 12.38 -5.01
CA ARG A 17 -4.14 12.36 -4.37
C ARG A 17 -3.72 10.90 -4.19
N SER A 18 -2.99 10.35 -5.17
CA SER A 18 -2.36 9.05 -5.06
C SER A 18 -1.31 9.16 -3.96
N ILE A 19 -1.60 8.60 -2.79
CA ILE A 19 -0.64 8.58 -1.69
C ILE A 19 0.39 7.50 -2.01
N GLY A 20 1.62 7.92 -2.28
CA GLY A 20 2.76 7.03 -2.40
C GLY A 20 3.09 6.42 -1.04
N VAL A 21 3.00 5.10 -0.94
CA VAL A 21 3.35 4.31 0.24
C VAL A 21 4.65 3.58 -0.04
N LEU A 22 5.66 3.81 0.78
CA LEU A 22 6.93 3.08 0.68
C LEU A 22 6.77 1.71 1.34
N VAL A 23 7.08 0.68 0.57
CA VAL A 23 7.10 -0.69 1.05
C VAL A 23 8.45 -1.34 0.75
N ARG A 24 8.81 -2.30 1.59
CA ARG A 24 9.89 -3.24 1.38
C ARG A 24 9.32 -4.53 0.78
N CYS A 25 9.88 -4.97 -0.34
CA CYS A 25 9.56 -6.23 -1.01
C CYS A 25 10.86 -7.02 -1.11
N GLY A 26 11.08 -7.94 -0.17
CA GLY A 26 12.40 -8.57 0.02
C GLY A 26 13.47 -7.53 0.38
N TYR A 27 14.49 -7.38 -0.47
CA TYR A 27 15.59 -6.41 -0.27
C TYR A 27 15.36 -5.05 -0.95
N ALA A 28 14.29 -4.90 -1.74
CA ALA A 28 14.03 -3.68 -2.48
C ALA A 28 12.98 -2.81 -1.76
N VAL A 29 13.25 -1.52 -1.64
CA VAL A 29 12.23 -0.52 -1.27
C VAL A 29 11.64 0.04 -2.54
N ARG A 30 10.30 0.06 -2.64
CA ARG A 30 9.60 0.62 -3.79
C ARG A 30 8.35 1.40 -3.37
N PRO A 31 7.99 2.45 -4.12
CA PRO A 31 6.73 3.13 -3.92
C PRO A 31 5.58 2.30 -4.51
N LEU A 32 4.50 2.18 -3.76
CA LEU A 32 3.21 1.69 -4.22
C LEU A 32 2.16 2.79 -4.07
N ILE A 33 1.06 2.66 -4.78
CA ILE A 33 -0.04 3.61 -4.74
C ILE A 33 -1.12 3.05 -3.81
N LEU A 34 -1.56 3.87 -2.86
CA LEU A 34 -2.75 3.56 -2.08
C LEU A 34 -4.00 3.72 -2.94
N HIS A 35 -4.82 2.67 -3.01
CA HIS A 35 -6.09 2.67 -3.70
C HIS A 35 -7.24 2.31 -2.74
N TRP A 36 -8.32 3.07 -2.85
CA TRP A 36 -9.56 2.87 -2.11
C TRP A 36 -10.65 2.43 -3.09
N PRO A 37 -11.04 1.14 -3.08
CA PRO A 37 -12.18 0.68 -3.88
C PRO A 37 -13.46 1.38 -3.37
N ALA A 38 -14.28 1.90 -4.27
CA ALA A 38 -15.46 2.72 -3.93
C ALA A 38 -16.43 2.08 -2.93
N GLU A 39 -16.48 0.74 -2.86
CA GLU A 39 -17.39 -0.01 -2.00
C GLU A 39 -16.70 -0.80 -0.89
N SER A 40 -15.40 -0.54 -0.63
CA SER A 40 -14.62 -1.31 0.35
C SER A 40 -14.15 -0.46 1.52
N ALA A 41 -14.33 -0.96 2.73
CA ALA A 41 -13.75 -0.40 3.95
C ALA A 41 -12.25 -0.75 4.12
N THR A 42 -11.68 -1.44 3.13
CA THR A 42 -10.29 -1.90 3.09
C THR A 42 -9.57 -1.22 1.94
N ALA A 43 -8.43 -0.59 2.25
CA ALA A 43 -7.55 -0.04 1.26
C ALA A 43 -6.60 -1.12 0.73
N VAL A 44 -6.22 -1.01 -0.53
CA VAL A 44 -5.25 -1.90 -1.18
C VAL A 44 -4.09 -1.09 -1.74
N LEU A 45 -2.91 -1.70 -1.81
CA LEU A 45 -1.77 -1.14 -2.50
C LEU A 45 -1.73 -1.69 -3.92
N VAL A 46 -1.48 -0.81 -4.88
CA VAL A 46 -1.29 -1.16 -6.28
C VAL A 46 0.08 -0.71 -6.76
N ASP A 47 0.66 -1.43 -7.72
CA ASP A 47 1.88 -1.00 -8.39
C ASP A 47 1.60 0.12 -9.43
N ALA A 48 2.66 0.57 -10.11
CA ALA A 48 2.56 1.59 -11.13
C ALA A 48 1.77 1.15 -12.38
N ALA A 49 1.61 -0.16 -12.61
CA ALA A 49 0.76 -0.72 -13.66
C ALA A 49 -0.70 -0.90 -13.21
N GLY A 50 -1.01 -0.60 -11.94
CA GLY A 50 -2.34 -0.75 -11.35
C GLY A 50 -2.63 -2.17 -10.83
N ALA A 51 -1.64 -3.05 -10.74
CA ALA A 51 -1.84 -4.40 -10.22
C ALA A 51 -1.91 -4.39 -8.69
N VAL A 52 -2.88 -5.11 -8.13
CA VAL A 52 -3.05 -5.23 -6.66
C VAL A 52 -1.94 -6.07 -6.07
N ILE A 53 -1.30 -5.55 -5.03
CA ILE A 53 -0.21 -6.21 -4.32
C ILE A 53 -0.76 -7.05 -3.16
N ASN A 54 -0.23 -8.27 -3.03
CA ASN A 54 -0.57 -9.14 -1.90
C ASN A 54 0.09 -8.58 -0.63
N PRO A 55 -0.68 -8.30 0.44
CA PRO A 55 -0.17 -7.74 1.69
C PRO A 55 0.90 -8.60 2.37
N GLN A 56 0.93 -9.92 2.12
CA GLN A 56 1.95 -10.82 2.69
C GLN A 56 3.31 -10.76 1.98
N THR A 57 3.35 -10.17 0.79
CA THR A 57 4.57 -10.09 -0.04
C THR A 57 5.36 -8.80 0.20
N VAL A 58 4.77 -7.86 0.91
CA VAL A 58 5.34 -6.55 1.15
C VAL A 58 5.20 -6.15 2.61
N THR A 59 6.07 -5.25 3.03
CA THR A 59 6.08 -4.74 4.39
C THR A 59 6.17 -3.22 4.32
N LEU A 60 5.22 -2.52 4.93
CA LEU A 60 5.20 -1.06 4.90
C LEU A 60 6.37 -0.51 5.70
N MET A 61 7.08 0.47 5.17
CA MET A 61 8.13 1.15 5.94
C MET A 61 7.52 2.06 7.01
N ARG A 62 6.32 2.58 6.75
CA ARG A 62 5.54 3.41 7.67
C ARG A 62 4.06 3.30 7.36
N TRP A 63 3.22 3.51 8.35
CA TRP A 63 1.79 3.67 8.13
C TRP A 63 1.49 5.01 7.44
N PRO A 64 0.74 5.03 6.32
CA PRO A 64 0.21 6.26 5.77
C PRO A 64 -0.87 6.83 6.70
N VAL A 65 -0.73 8.13 7.02
CA VAL A 65 -1.68 8.86 7.86
C VAL A 65 -3.07 8.81 7.23
N GLY A 66 -4.07 8.41 8.01
CA GLY A 66 -5.47 8.30 7.57
C GLY A 66 -5.84 6.99 6.86
N ALA A 67 -4.87 6.11 6.57
CA ALA A 67 -5.13 4.82 5.91
C ALA A 67 -4.64 3.60 6.70
N GLU A 68 -4.01 3.81 7.86
CA GLU A 68 -3.53 2.75 8.75
C GLU A 68 -4.61 1.70 9.06
N SER A 69 -5.76 2.12 9.61
CA SER A 69 -6.81 1.18 10.02
C SER A 69 -7.34 0.35 8.85
N ALA A 70 -7.41 0.97 7.66
CA ALA A 70 -7.88 0.30 6.46
C ALA A 70 -6.87 -0.72 5.92
N LEU A 71 -5.58 -0.38 5.93
CA LEU A 71 -4.51 -1.27 5.51
C LEU A 71 -4.31 -2.41 6.52
N ARG A 72 -4.45 -2.14 7.83
CA ARG A 72 -4.42 -3.20 8.85
C ARG A 72 -5.55 -4.21 8.64
N ARG A 73 -6.77 -3.77 8.33
CA ARG A 73 -7.87 -4.67 7.95
C ARG A 73 -7.58 -5.47 6.69
N GLY A 74 -6.84 -4.87 5.75
CA GLY A 74 -6.34 -5.53 4.55
C GLY A 74 -5.20 -6.51 4.77
N GLY A 75 -4.72 -6.68 6.01
CA GLY A 75 -3.66 -7.64 6.36
C GLY A 75 -2.24 -7.15 6.10
N TYR A 76 -2.05 -5.87 5.77
CA TYR A 76 -0.73 -5.28 5.62
C TYR A 76 0.00 -5.21 6.95
N GLN A 77 1.33 -5.32 6.90
CA GLN A 77 2.20 -5.26 8.08
C GLN A 77 3.24 -4.15 7.93
N ILE A 78 3.66 -3.55 9.04
CA ILE A 78 4.76 -2.59 9.06
C ILE A 78 6.09 -3.33 9.29
N ALA A 79 7.18 -2.77 8.79
CA ALA A 79 8.51 -3.29 9.03
C ALA A 79 8.80 -3.13 10.52
N PRO A 80 9.35 -4.16 11.18
CA PRO A 80 9.85 -3.97 12.53
C PRO A 80 10.94 -2.91 12.46
N TYR A 81 10.69 -1.74 13.03
CA TYR A 81 11.68 -0.68 13.14
C TYR A 81 12.22 -0.62 14.56
N PRO A 82 13.54 -0.44 14.75
CA PRO A 82 14.63 -0.70 13.78
C PRO A 82 14.98 -2.20 13.73
N ASP A 83 15.65 -2.60 12.65
CA ASP A 83 16.28 -3.90 12.51
C ASP A 83 17.28 -4.08 13.68
N PRO A 84 17.15 -5.13 14.53
CA PRO A 84 18.07 -5.33 15.65
C PRO A 84 19.51 -5.58 15.18
N ALA A 85 19.74 -5.81 13.88
CA ALA A 85 21.07 -5.94 13.29
C ALA A 85 21.70 -4.61 12.85
N GLU A 86 20.98 -3.48 12.87
CA GLU A 86 21.63 -2.16 12.77
C GLU A 86 22.25 -1.83 14.13
N PRO A 87 23.60 -1.78 14.26
CA PRO A 87 24.22 -1.31 15.47
C PRO A 87 23.89 0.17 15.58
N TRP A 88 22.97 0.51 16.46
CA TRP A 88 22.70 1.90 16.76
C TRP A 88 24.02 2.45 17.28
N CYS A 89 24.65 3.37 16.52
CA CYS A 89 25.79 4.11 17.01
C CYS A 89 25.33 4.85 18.25
N ASN A 90 25.58 4.25 19.42
CA ASN A 90 25.69 4.97 20.67
C ASN A 90 26.91 5.88 20.52
N CYS A 91 26.72 7.02 19.86
CA CYS A 91 27.58 8.18 20.08
C CYS A 91 27.31 8.63 21.51
N ALA A 92 27.99 7.98 22.45
CA ALA A 92 28.21 8.53 23.77
C ALA A 92 29.26 9.64 23.62
N ASP A 93 28.84 10.88 23.84
CA ASP A 93 29.73 11.98 24.24
C ASP A 93 29.78 12.02 25.77
#